data_AF-A0A246JMW4-F1
#
_entry.id   AF-A0A246JMW4-F1
#
_cell.length_a   1.000
_cell.length_b   1.000
_cell.length_c   1.000
_cell.angle_alpha   90.00
_cell.angle_beta   90.00
_cell.angle_gamma   90.00
#
_symmetry.space_group_name_H-M   'P 1'
#
loop_
_entity.id
_entity.type
_entity.pdbx_description
1 polymer ?
#
loop_
_entity_poly.entity_id
_entity_poly.type
_entity_poly.pdbx_seq_one_letter_code
_entity_poly.pdbx_strand_id
1 'polypeptide(L)'
;MIVCLCHRVSDRDIRRTVADGVHNFDVLQDETHVASACGSCHDCAREVFDEALRACAAAHGVTCASHGHGQSRVIPIAQLTA
;
A
#
# COMPACT_ATOMS: atom_id res chain seq x y z
N MET A 1 9.43 3.50 -12.89
CA MET A 1 8.43 3.24 -13.94
C MET A 1 7.05 3.70 -13.47
N ILE A 2 6.19 4.24 -14.34
CA ILE A 2 4.76 4.42 -14.00
C ILE A 2 4.06 3.08 -14.12
N VAL A 3 3.44 2.63 -13.03
CA VAL A 3 2.71 1.36 -12.96
C VAL A 3 1.22 1.59 -13.23
N CYS A 4 0.61 2.61 -12.60
CA CYS A 4 -0.79 2.96 -12.84
C CYS A 4 -0.90 4.33 -13.49
N LEU A 5 -1.45 4.38 -14.70
CA LEU A 5 -1.68 5.63 -15.42
C LEU A 5 -2.87 6.42 -14.86
N CYS A 6 -3.95 5.74 -14.43
CA CYS A 6 -5.17 6.39 -13.92
C CYS A 6 -4.91 7.26 -12.70
N HIS A 7 -4.09 6.76 -11.77
CA HIS A 7 -3.79 7.42 -10.49
C HIS A 7 -2.33 7.88 -10.39
N ARG A 8 -1.58 7.76 -11.50
CA ARG A 8 -0.19 8.20 -11.64
C ARG A 8 0.74 7.60 -10.57
N VAL A 9 0.54 6.33 -10.24
CA VAL A 9 1.34 5.58 -9.26
C VAL A 9 2.58 5.01 -9.94
N SER A 10 3.76 5.31 -9.40
CA SER A 10 5.03 4.73 -9.86
C SER A 10 5.45 3.51 -9.04
N ASP A 11 6.38 2.73 -9.59
CA ASP A 11 7.10 1.66 -8.87
C ASP A 11 7.73 2.16 -7.57
N ARG A 12 8.30 3.37 -7.59
CA ARG A 12 8.88 4.02 -6.42
C ARG A 12 7.83 4.34 -5.37
N ASP A 13 6.61 4.71 -5.76
CA ASP A 13 5.53 4.95 -4.81
C ASP A 13 5.13 3.66 -4.12
N ILE A 14 4.94 2.57 -4.88
CA ILE A 14 4.62 1.25 -4.31
C ILE A 14 5.71 0.79 -3.34
N ARG A 15 6.98 0.84 -3.75
CA ARG A 15 8.11 0.44 -2.91
C ARG A 15 8.24 1.29 -1.64
N ARG A 16 7.99 2.60 -1.74
CA ARG A 16 7.99 3.51 -0.58
C ARG A 16 6.87 3.13 0.39
N THR A 17 5.64 2.95 -0.10
CA THR A 17 4.50 2.57 0.74
C THR A 17 4.74 1.24 1.47
N VAL A 18 5.39 0.27 0.82
CA VAL A 18 5.81 -0.99 1.47
C VAL A 18 6.89 -0.75 2.52
N ALA A 19 7.89 0.07 2.23
CA ALA A 19 8.94 0.44 3.19
C ALA A 19 8.39 1.19 4.41
N ASP A 20 7.30 1.94 4.22
CA ASP A 20 6.56 2.64 5.29
C ASP A 20 5.68 1.69 6.12
N GLY A 21 5.68 0.39 5.81
CA GLY A 21 5.04 -0.67 6.62
C GLY A 21 3.73 -1.20 6.05
N VAL A 22 3.38 -0.91 4.79
CA VAL A 22 2.20 -1.51 4.16
C VAL A 22 2.55 -2.91 3.64
N HIS A 23 1.99 -3.93 4.29
CA HIS A 23 2.19 -5.34 3.95
C HIS A 23 0.93 -6.05 3.40
N ASN A 24 -0.15 -5.29 3.15
CA ASN A 24 -1.35 -5.78 2.48
C ASN A 24 -1.60 -4.98 1.19
N PHE A 25 -1.89 -5.68 0.09
CA PHE A 25 -2.16 -5.03 -1.19
C PHE A 25 -3.45 -4.22 -1.17
N ASP A 26 -4.50 -4.66 -0.47
CA ASP A 26 -5.76 -3.89 -0.38
C ASP A 26 -5.49 -2.53 0.28
N VAL A 27 -4.63 -2.50 1.31
CA VAL A 27 -4.19 -1.25 1.94
C VAL A 27 -3.35 -0.40 0.99
N LEU A 28 -2.50 -1.01 0.16
CA LEU A 28 -1.80 -0.27 -0.91
C LEU A 28 -2.80 0.37 -1.89
N GLN A 29 -3.88 -0.34 -2.25
CA GLN A 29 -4.92 0.19 -3.12
C GLN A 29 -5.68 1.33 -2.45
N ASP A 30 -5.99 1.23 -1.16
CA ASP A 30 -6.66 2.31 -0.42
C ASP A 30 -5.78 3.57 -0.32
N GLU A 31 -4.49 3.42 -0.06
CA GLU A 31 -3.56 4.54 0.12
C GLU A 31 -3.12 5.19 -1.21
N THR A 32 -3.06 4.43 -2.29
CA THR A 32 -2.50 4.91 -3.58
C THR A 32 -3.50 4.93 -4.74
N HIS A 33 -4.67 4.33 -4.56
CA HIS A 33 -5.67 4.06 -5.60
C HIS A 33 -5.13 3.20 -6.76
N VAL A 34 -4.03 2.45 -6.56
CA VAL A 34 -3.51 1.56 -7.60
C VAL A 34 -4.56 0.49 -7.96
N ALA A 35 -4.73 0.24 -9.26
CA ALA A 35 -5.67 -0.74 -9.80
C ALA A 35 -7.16 -0.54 -9.46
N SER A 36 -7.57 0.61 -8.91
CA SER A 36 -8.98 0.86 -8.54
C SER A 36 -9.83 1.53 -9.64
N ALA A 37 -9.27 1.84 -10.80
CA ALA A 37 -10.00 2.45 -11.94
C ALA A 37 -10.18 1.48 -13.12
N CYS A 38 -9.25 1.46 -14.08
CA CYS A 38 -9.37 0.56 -15.25
C CYS A 38 -8.89 -0.88 -14.99
N GLY A 39 -8.20 -1.12 -13.86
CA GLY A 39 -7.67 -2.44 -13.48
C GLY A 39 -6.49 -2.95 -14.29
N SER A 40 -6.15 -2.36 -15.44
CA SER A 40 -5.11 -2.89 -16.35
C SER A 40 -3.70 -2.98 -15.74
N CYS A 41 -3.42 -2.22 -14.68
CA CYS A 41 -2.14 -2.26 -13.98
C CYS A 41 -2.09 -3.28 -12.84
N HIS A 42 -3.18 -4.01 -12.55
CA HIS A 42 -3.30 -4.84 -11.34
C HIS A 42 -2.15 -5.84 -11.19
N ASP A 43 -1.90 -6.66 -12.21
CA ASP A 43 -0.87 -7.70 -12.14
C ASP A 43 0.54 -7.10 -12.03
N CYS A 44 0.82 -6.06 -12.82
CA CYS A 44 2.10 -5.33 -12.73
C CYS A 44 2.30 -4.68 -11.34
N ALA A 45 1.26 -4.07 -10.76
CA ALA A 45 1.32 -3.50 -9.43
C ALA A 45 1.54 -4.58 -8.36
N ARG A 46 0.91 -5.75 -8.52
CA ARG A 46 1.08 -6.88 -7.61
C ARG A 46 2.50 -7.44 -7.64
N GLU A 47 3.08 -7.59 -8.83
CA GLU A 47 4.46 -8.03 -8.99
C GLU A 47 5.44 -7.07 -8.29
N VAL A 48 5.29 -5.75 -8.51
CA VAL A 48 6.15 -4.74 -7.87
C VAL A 48 5.97 -4.72 -6.35
N PHE A 49 4.74 -4.90 -5.86
CA PHE A 49 4.45 -4.99 -4.44
C PHE A 49 5.10 -6.22 -3.80
N ASP A 50 4.96 -7.39 -4.41
CA ASP A 50 5.54 -8.64 -3.90
C ASP A 50 7.08 -8.61 -3.94
N GLU A 51 7.68 -8.01 -4.98
CA GLU A 51 9.12 -7.73 -5.04
C GLU A 51 9.57 -6.85 -3.86
N ALA A 52 8.82 -5.77 -3.60
CA ALA A 52 9.12 -4.85 -2.49
C ALA A 52 9.03 -5.55 -1.13
N LEU A 53 8.04 -6.42 -0.91
CA LEU A 53 7.91 -7.18 0.34
C LEU A 53 9.11 -8.11 0.56
N ARG A 54 9.55 -8.82 -0.49
CA ARG A 54 10.73 -9.69 -0.41
C ARG A 54 12.00 -8.90 -0.10
N ALA A 55 12.17 -7.72 -0.72
CA ALA A 55 13.29 -6.84 -0.46
C ALA A 55 13.30 -6.32 1.00
N CYS A 56 12.14 -5.90 1.52
CA CYS A 56 12.00 -5.47 2.92
C CYS A 56 12.27 -6.61 3.92
N ALA A 57 11.82 -7.82 3.62
CA ALA A 57 12.08 -9.00 4.46
C ALA A 57 13.56 -9.38 4.50
N ALA A 58 14.25 -9.31 3.35
CA ALA A 58 15.68 -9.58 3.27
C ALA A 58 16.53 -8.54 4.04
N ALA A 59 16.09 -7.28 4.09
CA ALA A 59 16.82 -6.20 4.75
C ALA A 59 16.73 -6.23 6.28
N HIS A 60 15.61 -6.71 6.85
CA HIS A 60 15.33 -6.54 8.29
C HIS A 60 15.49 -7.77 9.17
N GLY A 61 15.76 -8.97 8.65
CA GLY A 61 16.12 -10.15 9.46
C GLY A 61 15.11 -10.54 10.58
N VAL A 62 13.88 -10.04 10.54
CA VAL A 62 12.87 -10.23 11.58
C VAL A 62 11.61 -10.82 10.96
N THR A 63 11.21 -11.98 11.45
CA THR A 63 9.89 -12.59 11.23
C THR A 63 8.85 -11.73 11.93
N CYS A 64 8.16 -10.87 11.20
CA CYS A 64 7.01 -10.17 11.75
C CYS A 64 5.85 -11.15 11.90
N ALA A 65 5.58 -11.52 13.15
CA ALA A 65 4.31 -12.08 13.57
C ALA A 65 3.18 -11.18 13.07
N SER A 66 2.17 -11.82 12.51
CA SER A 66 0.94 -11.23 12.02
C SER A 66 0.12 -10.58 13.13
N HIS A 67 -0.69 -9.59 12.71
CA HIS A 67 -1.87 -9.00 13.36
C HIS A 67 -1.72 -7.67 14.12
N GLY A 68 -2.22 -6.63 13.44
CA GLY A 68 -2.76 -5.41 14.02
C GLY A 68 -3.75 -4.77 13.05
N HIS A 69 -4.78 -5.50 12.63
CA HIS A 69 -5.91 -4.94 11.88
C HIS A 69 -6.69 -4.00 12.82
N GLY A 70 -6.44 -2.71 12.72
CA GLY A 70 -6.97 -1.70 13.65
C GLY A 70 -6.94 -0.29 13.09
N GLN A 71 -7.28 -0.10 11.81
CA GLN A 71 -7.52 1.22 11.23
C GLN A 71 -8.95 1.65 11.57
N SER A 72 -9.18 2.03 12.84
CA SER A 72 -10.35 2.82 13.21
C SER A 72 -9.85 4.19 13.64
N ARG A 73 -9.67 5.10 12.68
CA ARG A 73 -9.65 6.53 12.98
C ARG A 73 -11.07 6.91 13.38
N VAL A 74 -11.38 6.71 14.66
CA VAL A 74 -12.57 7.30 15.28
C VAL A 74 -12.39 8.81 15.19
N ILE A 75 -13.15 9.48 14.32
CA ILE A 75 -13.19 10.94 14.29
C ILE A 75 -14.01 11.37 15.51
N PRO A 76 -13.45 12.15 16.46
CA PRO A 76 -14.21 12.62 17.60
C PRO A 76 -15.36 13.53 17.12
N ILE A 77 -16.57 13.27 17.63
CA ILE A 77 -17.81 13.99 17.31
C ILE A 77 -17.71 15.52 17.54
N ALA A 78 -16.68 15.97 18.27
CA ALA A 78 -16.37 17.38 18.50
C ALA A 78 -15.93 18.15 17.24
N GLN A 79 -15.61 17.47 16.12
CA GLN A 79 -15.17 18.12 14.88
C GLN A 79 -16.29 18.34 13.84
N LEU A 80 -17.55 18.04 14.17
CA LEU A 80 -18.71 18.13 13.25
C LEU A 80 -19.51 19.44 13.37
N THR A 81 -19.05 20.43 14.13
CA THR A 81 -19.68 21.76 14.19
C THR A 81 -18.72 22.85 13.76
N ALA A 82 -18.83 23.25 12.50
CA ALA A 82 -18.51 24.59 12.01
C ALA A 82 -19.49 24.92 10.88
#